data_AF-F3FBZ4-F1
#
_entry.id   AF-F3FBZ4-F1
#
_cell.length_a   1.000
_cell.length_b   1.000
_cell.length_c   1.000
_cell.angle_alpha   90.00
_cell.angle_beta   90.00
_cell.angle_gamma   90.00
#
_symmetry.space_group_name_H-M   'P 1'
#
loop_
_entity.id
_entity.type
_entity.pdbx_description
1 polymer ?
#
loop_
_entity_poly.entity_id
_entity_poly.type
_entity_poly.pdbx_seq_one_letter_code
_entity_poly.pdbx_strand_id
1 'polypeptide(L)'
;MLTLQELASAIIQRVEGRYDVCPRDVTELMLPEVEYDSHVLRLKRSHIERAGWRTVLLIELPLTALQAANQWAADVRDVLPEPETADLYMFLMIGGIAKDDAARIETDDRFCRKVVVRESEAAGDFLNRTFLAALDPAGDVETFSDPLVSALNTLSNARPWSVPHIAVWRAQLLTNKNGVDVVRILTDSLSESEVQR
;
A
#
# COMPACT_ATOMS: atom_id res chain seq x y z
N MET A 1 4.33 18.08 -18.84
CA MET A 1 5.22 17.31 -17.94
C MET A 1 4.62 17.48 -16.56
N LEU A 2 4.35 16.39 -15.84
CA LEU A 2 3.77 16.47 -14.50
C LEU A 2 4.70 17.31 -13.61
N THR A 3 4.14 18.27 -12.86
CA THR A 3 4.89 19.11 -11.92
C THR A 3 4.75 18.60 -10.49
N LEU A 4 5.68 18.98 -9.63
CA LEU A 4 5.61 18.70 -8.18
C LEU A 4 4.30 19.15 -7.55
N GLN A 5 3.81 20.34 -7.92
CA GLN A 5 2.56 20.90 -7.38
C GLN A 5 1.32 20.13 -7.86
N GLU A 6 1.29 19.71 -9.13
CA GLU A 6 0.22 18.87 -9.67
C GLU A 6 0.20 17.50 -8.98
N LEU A 7 1.37 16.88 -8.76
CA LEU A 7 1.46 15.60 -8.05
C LEU A 7 1.02 15.74 -6.59
N ALA A 8 1.47 16.77 -5.88
CA ALA A 8 1.05 17.04 -4.51
C ALA A 8 -0.47 17.24 -4.42
N SER A 9 -1.04 18.02 -5.35
CA SER A 9 -2.47 18.25 -5.44
C SER A 9 -3.25 16.97 -5.76
N ALA A 10 -2.74 16.13 -6.67
CA ALA A 10 -3.32 14.83 -6.97
C ALA A 10 -3.28 13.88 -5.77
N ILE A 11 -2.22 13.91 -4.96
CA ILE A 11 -2.15 13.15 -3.70
C ILE A 11 -3.23 13.63 -2.73
N ILE A 12 -3.33 14.94 -2.50
CA ILE A 12 -4.32 15.53 -1.59
C ILE A 12 -5.75 15.14 -2.01
N GLN A 13 -6.08 15.25 -3.29
CA GLN A 13 -7.38 14.80 -3.81
C GLN A 13 -7.58 13.28 -3.65
N ARG A 14 -6.53 12.48 -3.88
CA ARG A 14 -6.62 11.01 -3.79
C ARG A 14 -6.83 10.51 -2.35
N VAL A 15 -6.39 11.26 -1.36
CA VAL A 15 -6.46 10.87 0.05
C VAL A 15 -7.68 11.43 0.78
N GLU A 16 -8.43 12.33 0.13
CA GLU A 16 -9.65 12.93 0.69
C GLU A 16 -10.60 11.85 1.21
N GLY A 17 -11.09 12.03 2.44
CA GLY A 17 -11.97 11.08 3.13
C GLY A 17 -11.30 9.80 3.67
N ARG A 18 -10.03 9.53 3.31
CA ARG A 18 -9.26 8.35 3.77
C ARG A 18 -8.12 8.70 4.72
N TYR A 19 -7.47 9.84 4.52
CA TYR A 19 -6.38 10.31 5.35
C TYR A 19 -6.55 11.78 5.73
N ASP A 20 -6.11 12.10 6.94
CA ASP A 20 -5.81 13.43 7.38
C ASP A 20 -4.44 13.82 6.83
N VAL A 21 -4.38 14.97 6.16
CA VAL A 21 -3.15 15.53 5.62
C VAL A 21 -2.66 16.59 6.59
N CYS A 22 -1.46 16.41 7.15
CA CYS A 22 -0.83 17.49 7.90
C CYS A 22 -0.23 18.50 6.90
N PRO A 23 -0.65 19.77 6.90
CA PRO A 23 0.00 20.81 6.10
C PRO A 23 1.44 21.02 6.58
N ARG A 24 2.31 21.49 5.68
CA ARG A 24 3.71 21.90 5.95
C ARG A 24 3.88 22.71 7.24
N ASP A 25 2.87 23.53 7.59
CA ASP A 25 2.94 24.54 8.65
C ASP A 25 2.63 24.02 10.07
N VAL A 26 2.29 22.74 10.24
CA VAL A 26 2.06 22.16 11.59
C VAL A 26 3.16 21.14 11.87
N THR A 27 4.39 21.62 11.98
CA THR A 27 5.58 20.80 12.24
C THR A 27 5.89 20.78 13.74
N GLU A 28 5.41 19.74 14.44
CA GLU A 28 6.06 19.30 15.69
C GLU A 28 7.45 18.68 15.42
N LEU A 29 7.75 18.33 14.16
CA LEU A 29 9.01 17.74 13.70
C LEU A 29 9.76 18.72 12.79
N MET A 30 10.95 19.18 13.20
CA MET A 30 11.85 19.95 12.34
C MET A 30 12.48 19.03 11.29
N LEU A 31 11.78 18.85 10.16
CA LEU A 31 12.25 17.97 9.09
C LEU A 31 13.41 18.62 8.31
N PRO A 32 14.45 17.84 7.95
CA PRO A 32 15.57 18.34 7.15
C PRO A 32 15.13 18.88 5.78
N GLU A 33 15.75 19.97 5.35
CA GLU A 33 15.58 20.56 4.02
C GLU A 33 16.55 19.97 3.00
N VAL A 34 16.27 20.19 1.72
CA VAL A 34 17.11 19.77 0.59
C VAL A 34 17.16 20.87 -0.44
N GLU A 35 18.28 20.98 -1.16
CA GLU A 35 18.55 22.05 -2.15
C GLU A 35 17.65 21.99 -3.41
N TYR A 36 16.85 20.94 -3.56
CA TYR A 36 15.99 20.72 -4.71
C TYR A 36 14.53 21.04 -4.39
N ASP A 37 13.77 21.37 -5.43
CA ASP A 37 12.32 21.50 -5.33
C ASP A 37 11.75 20.21 -4.76
N SER A 38 11.15 20.34 -3.58
CA SER A 38 10.71 19.21 -2.79
C SER A 38 9.47 19.58 -1.99
N HIS A 39 8.69 18.59 -1.61
CA HIS A 39 7.53 18.72 -0.72
C HIS A 39 7.48 17.52 0.23
N VAL A 40 7.04 17.74 1.46
CA VAL A 40 6.77 16.65 2.40
C VAL A 40 5.30 16.64 2.74
N LEU A 41 4.68 15.47 2.62
CA LEU A 41 3.29 15.23 3.00
C LEU A 41 3.27 14.18 4.10
N ARG A 42 2.62 14.48 5.24
CA ARG A 42 2.37 13.49 6.28
C ARG A 42 0.88 13.13 6.28
N LEU A 43 0.61 11.83 6.19
CA LEU A 43 -0.72 11.26 6.02
C LEU A 43 -1.05 10.33 7.19
N LYS A 44 -2.15 10.58 7.89
CA LYS A 44 -2.67 9.68 8.93
C LYS A 44 -4.05 9.18 8.52
N ARG A 45 -4.37 7.90 8.73
CA ARG A 45 -5.71 7.39 8.39
C ARG A 45 -6.77 8.00 9.32
N SER A 46 -7.76 8.67 8.77
CA SER A 46 -8.76 9.44 9.55
C SER A 46 -9.62 8.58 10.47
N HIS A 47 -9.91 7.33 10.08
CA HIS A 47 -10.84 6.44 10.80
C HIS A 47 -10.15 5.49 11.80
N ILE A 48 -8.86 5.68 12.09
CA ILE A 48 -8.10 4.81 12.99
C ILE A 48 -7.34 5.69 14.00
N GLU A 49 -7.83 5.76 15.24
CA GLU A 49 -7.27 6.63 16.29
C GLU A 49 -5.77 6.39 16.51
N ARG A 50 -5.36 5.12 16.52
CA ARG A 50 -3.97 4.67 16.72
C ARG A 50 -3.17 4.50 15.43
N ALA A 51 -3.64 5.01 14.30
CA ALA A 51 -2.83 4.95 13.07
C ALA A 51 -1.56 5.80 13.23
N GLY A 52 -0.44 5.22 12.83
CA GLY A 52 0.81 5.95 12.64
C GLY A 52 0.74 6.87 11.42
N TRP A 53 1.66 7.82 11.37
CA TRP A 53 1.83 8.70 10.21
C TRP A 53 2.63 8.01 9.11
N ARG A 54 2.23 8.29 7.87
CA ARG A 54 3.02 7.98 6.67
C ARG A 54 3.62 9.25 6.13
N THR A 55 4.92 9.23 5.90
CA THR A 55 5.65 10.39 5.39
C THR A 55 5.98 10.15 3.92
N VAL A 56 5.52 11.05 3.07
CA VAL A 56 5.77 11.03 1.62
C VAL A 56 6.67 12.21 1.27
N LEU A 57 7.87 11.90 0.79
CA LEU A 57 8.84 12.83 0.25
C LEU A 57 8.62 12.96 -1.25
N LEU A 58 8.31 14.15 -1.73
CA LEU A 58 8.23 14.47 -3.16
C LEU A 58 9.45 15.30 -3.51
N ILE A 59 10.15 14.96 -4.58
CA ILE A 59 11.34 15.72 -5.00
C ILE A 59 11.56 15.62 -6.51
N GLU A 60 11.92 16.74 -7.11
CA GLU A 60 12.27 16.86 -8.53
C GLU A 60 13.77 17.14 -8.65
N LEU A 61 14.48 16.28 -9.37
CA LEU A 61 15.93 16.38 -9.53
C LEU A 61 16.43 15.66 -10.79
N PRO A 62 17.60 16.06 -11.34
CA PRO A 62 18.26 15.29 -12.39
C PRO A 62 18.84 13.98 -11.83
N LEU A 63 19.01 12.96 -12.67
CA LEU A 63 19.54 11.64 -12.25
C LEU A 63 20.91 11.74 -11.56
N THR A 64 21.74 12.71 -11.95
CA THR A 64 23.06 12.97 -11.35
C THR A 64 22.99 13.35 -9.87
N ALA A 65 21.85 13.88 -9.42
CA ALA A 65 21.63 14.31 -8.05
C ALA A 65 20.94 13.25 -7.17
N LEU A 66 20.75 12.01 -7.67
CA LEU A 66 20.05 10.94 -6.94
C LEU A 66 20.64 10.67 -5.54
N GLN A 67 21.95 10.87 -5.36
CA GLN A 67 22.58 10.70 -4.06
C GLN A 67 22.09 11.75 -3.04
N ALA A 68 21.81 12.98 -3.46
CA ALA A 68 21.26 14.01 -2.58
C ALA A 68 19.84 13.64 -2.10
N ALA A 69 19.00 13.08 -2.99
CA ALA A 69 17.68 12.58 -2.61
C ALA A 69 17.75 11.41 -1.61
N ASN A 70 18.70 10.49 -1.79
CA ASN A 70 18.92 9.40 -0.85
C ASN A 70 19.43 9.88 0.51
N GLN A 71 20.34 10.87 0.54
CA GLN A 71 20.81 11.47 1.78
C GLN A 71 19.66 12.16 2.52
N TRP A 72 18.87 12.96 1.80
CA TRP A 72 17.71 13.63 2.37
C TRP A 72 16.71 12.64 2.98
N ALA A 73 16.43 11.51 2.30
CA ALA A 73 15.58 10.46 2.86
C ALA A 73 16.17 9.83 4.14
N ALA A 74 17.50 9.67 4.22
CA ALA A 74 18.16 9.18 5.42
C ALA A 74 18.02 10.19 6.57
N ASP A 75 18.28 11.47 6.29
CA ASP A 75 18.20 12.55 7.30
C ASP A 75 16.76 12.68 7.84
N VAL A 76 15.75 12.60 6.97
CA VAL A 76 14.34 12.59 7.39
C VAL A 76 14.04 11.38 8.27
N ARG A 77 14.50 10.19 7.87
CA ARG A 77 14.28 8.95 8.63
C ARG A 77 14.83 9.04 10.05
N ASP A 78 15.99 9.67 10.22
CA ASP A 78 16.65 9.79 11.53
C ASP A 78 15.90 10.71 12.51
N VAL A 79 15.03 11.59 12.00
CA VAL A 79 14.21 12.50 12.81
C VAL A 79 12.81 11.93 13.09
N LEU A 80 12.34 10.97 12.29
CA LEU A 80 11.01 10.38 12.47
C LEU A 80 10.96 9.45 13.71
N PRO A 81 9.86 9.50 14.50
CA PRO A 81 9.70 8.61 15.63
C PRO A 81 9.40 7.18 15.17
N GLU A 82 9.88 6.18 15.91
CA GLU A 82 9.47 4.79 15.70
C GLU A 82 7.98 4.62 16.10
N PRO A 83 7.12 3.97 15.27
CA PRO A 83 7.43 3.13 14.10
C PRO A 83 7.33 3.84 12.73
N GLU A 84 7.23 5.18 12.67
CA GLU A 84 6.99 5.92 11.43
C GLU A 84 8.16 5.87 10.43
N THR A 85 9.36 5.51 10.89
CA THR A 85 10.54 5.29 10.04
C THR A 85 10.29 4.21 8.98
N ALA A 86 9.45 3.21 9.27
CA ALA A 86 9.03 2.15 8.35
C ALA A 86 7.97 2.61 7.33
N ASP A 87 7.29 3.71 7.62
CA ASP A 87 6.22 4.31 6.80
C ASP A 87 6.72 5.56 6.04
N LEU A 88 8.00 5.55 5.66
CA LEU A 88 8.64 6.55 4.81
C LEU A 88 8.64 6.14 3.33
N TYR A 89 8.16 7.03 2.47
CA TYR A 89 8.05 6.85 1.03
C TYR A 89 8.69 8.04 0.31
N MET A 90 9.32 7.81 -0.83
CA MET A 90 9.90 8.86 -1.67
C MET A 90 9.45 8.73 -3.12
N PHE A 91 8.81 9.78 -3.64
CA PHE A 91 8.38 9.89 -5.01
C PHE A 91 9.35 10.81 -5.77
N LEU A 92 10.02 10.22 -6.76
CA LEU A 92 11.10 10.85 -7.50
C LEU A 92 10.60 11.31 -8.87
N MET A 93 10.78 12.59 -9.17
CA MET A 93 10.52 13.17 -10.47
C MET A 93 11.86 13.43 -11.17
N ILE A 94 12.25 12.51 -12.06
CA ILE A 94 13.52 12.56 -12.78
C ILE A 94 13.22 12.67 -14.28
N GLY A 95 13.50 13.84 -14.86
CA GLY A 95 13.26 14.09 -16.28
C GLY A 95 14.04 13.14 -17.18
N GLY A 96 13.36 12.52 -18.15
CA GLY A 96 13.99 11.67 -19.17
C GLY A 96 14.60 10.37 -18.66
N ILE A 97 14.18 9.87 -17.49
CA ILE A 97 14.74 8.64 -16.93
C ILE A 97 14.37 7.41 -17.77
N ALA A 98 15.36 6.57 -18.07
CA ALA A 98 15.15 5.28 -18.72
C ALA A 98 14.37 4.32 -17.79
N LYS A 99 13.55 3.46 -18.37
CA LYS A 99 12.73 2.50 -17.61
C LYS A 99 13.57 1.60 -16.70
N ASP A 100 14.72 1.15 -17.17
CA ASP A 100 15.61 0.27 -16.42
C ASP A 100 16.26 0.99 -15.24
N ASP A 101 16.62 2.26 -15.39
CA ASP A 101 17.12 3.09 -14.30
C ASP A 101 16.03 3.38 -13.26
N ALA A 102 14.81 3.69 -13.71
CA ALA A 102 13.67 3.85 -12.81
C ALA A 102 13.42 2.56 -12.00
N ALA A 103 13.40 1.39 -12.65
CA ALA A 103 13.23 0.11 -11.97
C ALA A 103 14.34 -0.17 -10.96
N ARG A 104 15.61 0.10 -11.32
CA ARG A 104 16.76 -0.05 -10.41
C ARG A 104 16.62 0.84 -9.17
N ILE A 105 16.15 2.06 -9.32
CA ILE A 105 15.90 2.97 -8.19
C ILE A 105 14.76 2.45 -7.30
N GLU A 106 13.66 1.99 -7.90
CA GLU A 106 12.50 1.46 -7.17
C GLU A 106 12.83 0.19 -6.37
N THR A 107 13.80 -0.61 -6.82
CA THR A 107 14.28 -1.80 -6.09
C THR A 107 15.20 -1.50 -4.90
N ASP A 108 15.73 -0.28 -4.78
CA ASP A 108 16.62 0.11 -3.68
C ASP A 108 15.82 0.71 -2.52
N ASP A 109 15.60 -0.08 -1.47
CA ASP A 109 14.78 0.26 -0.30
C ASP A 109 15.59 0.62 0.96
N ARG A 110 16.90 0.88 0.83
CA ARG A 110 17.82 1.11 1.97
C ARG A 110 17.41 2.23 2.94
N PHE A 111 16.75 3.28 2.44
CA PHE A 111 16.37 4.46 3.24
C PHE A 111 14.87 4.62 3.37
N CYS A 112 14.13 4.30 2.31
CA CYS A 112 12.68 4.38 2.24
C CYS A 112 12.20 3.65 0.99
N ARG A 113 10.88 3.47 0.86
CA ARG A 113 10.28 2.92 -0.36
C ARG A 113 10.23 3.98 -1.45
N LYS A 114 10.86 3.73 -2.59
CA LYS A 114 10.97 4.70 -3.69
C LYS A 114 10.02 4.34 -4.83
N VAL A 115 9.43 5.36 -5.44
CA VAL A 115 8.65 5.22 -6.69
C VAL A 115 9.06 6.34 -7.62
N VAL A 116 9.40 6.02 -8.86
CA VAL A 116 9.85 7.01 -9.84
C VAL A 116 8.71 7.32 -10.80
N VAL A 117 8.44 8.60 -11.03
CA VAL A 117 7.49 9.05 -12.08
C VAL A 117 8.09 8.72 -13.45
N ARG A 118 7.36 7.97 -14.26
CA ARG A 118 7.80 7.60 -15.61
C ARG A 118 7.56 8.74 -16.59
N GLU A 119 8.28 8.73 -17.70
CA GLU A 119 8.09 9.69 -18.78
C GLU A 119 6.65 9.65 -19.29
N SER A 120 6.01 10.82 -19.35
CA SER A 120 4.61 11.00 -19.76
C SER A 120 3.56 10.24 -18.92
N GLU A 121 3.91 9.78 -17.72
CA GLU A 121 2.95 9.15 -16.81
C GLU A 121 1.99 10.19 -16.21
N ALA A 122 0.69 9.91 -16.26
CA ALA A 122 -0.31 10.74 -15.61
C ALA A 122 -0.25 10.54 -14.08
N ALA A 123 -0.55 11.58 -13.30
CA ALA A 123 -0.56 11.50 -11.84
C ALA A 123 -1.44 10.35 -11.32
N GLY A 124 -2.59 10.11 -11.97
CA GLY A 124 -3.49 9.02 -11.60
C GLY A 124 -2.85 7.64 -11.70
N ASP A 125 -2.16 7.37 -12.81
CA ASP A 125 -1.49 6.10 -13.09
C ASP A 125 -0.30 5.90 -12.15
N PHE A 126 0.48 6.96 -11.93
CA PHE A 126 1.57 6.97 -10.96
C PHE A 126 1.06 6.56 -9.56
N LEU A 127 0.01 7.23 -9.07
CA LEU A 127 -0.54 6.97 -7.74
C LEU A 127 -1.10 5.55 -7.60
N ASN A 128 -1.59 4.93 -8.68
CA ASN A 128 -2.07 3.55 -8.67
C ASN A 128 -0.96 2.51 -8.47
N ARG A 129 0.32 2.87 -8.72
CA ARG A 129 1.48 2.01 -8.39
C ARG A 129 1.97 2.15 -6.95
N THR A 130 1.38 3.07 -6.19
CA THR A 130 1.78 3.39 -4.81
C THR A 130 0.76 2.85 -3.81
N PHE A 131 1.04 3.01 -2.51
CA PHE A 131 0.06 2.71 -1.46
C PHE A 131 -1.19 3.61 -1.51
N LEU A 132 -1.17 4.67 -2.31
CA LEU A 132 -2.28 5.62 -2.51
C LEU A 132 -3.26 5.18 -3.60
N ALA A 133 -3.03 4.01 -4.21
CA ALA A 133 -3.96 3.43 -5.16
C ALA A 133 -5.40 3.56 -4.65
N ALA A 134 -6.29 3.99 -5.53
CA ALA A 134 -7.71 3.94 -5.23
C ALA A 134 -8.02 2.45 -5.04
N LEU A 135 -8.39 2.07 -3.81
CA LEU A 135 -9.27 0.93 -3.66
C LEU A 135 -10.55 1.39 -4.37
N ASP A 136 -11.12 0.55 -5.24
CA ASP A 136 -12.32 0.88 -6.02
C ASP A 136 -13.35 1.66 -5.18
N PRO A 137 -14.07 2.61 -5.80
CA PRO A 137 -14.84 3.62 -5.09
C PRO A 137 -15.72 3.02 -4.01
N ALA A 138 -15.89 3.77 -2.92
CA ALA A 138 -16.72 3.46 -1.76
C ALA A 138 -18.15 3.10 -2.20
N GLY A 139 -18.32 1.82 -2.49
CA GLY A 139 -19.56 1.13 -2.76
C GLY A 139 -19.45 -0.31 -2.29
N ASP A 140 -18.65 -0.56 -1.24
CA ASP A 140 -18.84 -1.63 -0.25
C ASP A 140 -17.67 -1.59 0.75
N VAL A 141 -17.74 -0.67 1.72
CA VAL A 141 -16.84 -0.69 2.89
C VAL A 141 -17.19 -1.88 3.81
N GLU A 142 -18.21 -2.69 3.47
CA GLU A 142 -18.51 -3.97 4.12
C GLU A 142 -17.71 -5.16 3.59
N THR A 143 -16.91 -5.00 2.52
CA THR A 143 -16.01 -6.07 2.08
C THR A 143 -14.59 -5.55 1.85
N PHE A 144 -13.85 -5.37 2.95
CA PHE A 144 -12.56 -6.08 3.00
C PHE A 144 -12.91 -7.54 2.75
N SER A 145 -12.92 -7.94 1.48
CA SER A 145 -13.22 -9.30 1.09
C SER A 145 -12.18 -10.15 1.79
N ASP A 146 -12.62 -10.84 2.84
CA ASP A 146 -11.87 -11.91 3.46
C ASP A 146 -11.34 -12.74 2.29
N PRO A 147 -10.01 -12.76 2.05
CA PRO A 147 -9.45 -13.35 0.83
C PRO A 147 -9.83 -14.83 0.74
N LEU A 148 -10.12 -15.47 1.89
CA LEU A 148 -10.70 -16.79 1.96
C LEU A 148 -12.15 -16.82 1.45
N VAL A 149 -12.99 -15.86 1.81
CA VAL A 149 -14.36 -15.73 1.28
C VAL A 149 -14.35 -15.50 -0.22
N SER A 150 -13.48 -14.63 -0.73
CA SER A 150 -13.34 -14.38 -2.16
C SER A 150 -12.92 -15.65 -2.93
N ALA A 151 -11.94 -16.39 -2.41
CA ALA A 151 -11.50 -17.66 -2.98
C ALA A 151 -12.61 -18.73 -2.93
N LEU A 152 -13.33 -18.84 -1.81
CA LEU A 152 -14.43 -19.80 -1.65
C LEU A 152 -15.64 -19.48 -2.54
N ASN A 153 -15.94 -18.19 -2.76
CA ASN A 153 -16.96 -17.75 -3.70
C ASN A 153 -16.57 -18.03 -5.15
N THR A 154 -15.29 -17.84 -5.49
CA THR A 154 -14.77 -18.21 -6.81
C THR A 154 -14.89 -19.73 -7.04
N LEU A 155 -14.58 -20.52 -6.02
CA LEU A 155 -14.72 -21.98 -6.06
C LEU A 155 -16.18 -22.42 -6.22
N SER A 156 -17.11 -21.85 -5.46
CA SER A 156 -18.53 -22.20 -5.56
C SER A 156 -19.15 -21.85 -6.91
N ASN A 157 -18.75 -20.72 -7.49
CA ASN A 157 -19.16 -20.32 -8.84
C ASN A 157 -18.61 -21.25 -9.92
N ALA A 158 -17.34 -21.67 -9.80
CA ALA A 158 -16.72 -22.59 -10.76
C ALA A 158 -17.18 -24.04 -10.59
N ARG A 159 -17.57 -24.43 -9.37
CA ARG A 159 -17.90 -25.80 -8.96
C ARG A 159 -19.14 -25.81 -8.07
N PRO A 160 -20.36 -25.86 -8.63
CA PRO A 160 -21.60 -25.78 -7.87
C PRO A 160 -21.76 -26.84 -6.76
N TRP A 161 -21.12 -28.01 -6.92
CA TRP A 161 -21.13 -29.07 -5.91
C TRP A 161 -20.47 -28.65 -4.59
N SER A 162 -19.61 -27.63 -4.59
CA SER A 162 -18.90 -27.19 -3.39
C SER A 162 -19.75 -26.31 -2.48
N VAL A 163 -20.87 -25.75 -2.98
CA VAL A 163 -21.75 -24.80 -2.25
C VAL A 163 -22.14 -25.30 -0.85
N PRO A 164 -22.58 -26.57 -0.65
CA PRO A 164 -22.97 -27.05 0.67
C PRO A 164 -21.81 -27.14 1.67
N HIS A 165 -20.56 -27.19 1.18
CA HIS A 165 -19.37 -27.46 2.00
C HIS A 165 -18.60 -26.18 2.38
N ILE A 166 -18.86 -25.06 1.71
CA ILE A 166 -18.11 -23.79 1.87
C ILE A 166 -18.05 -23.34 3.34
N ALA A 167 -19.16 -23.41 4.07
CA ALA A 167 -19.22 -22.97 5.46
C ALA A 167 -18.31 -23.80 6.38
N VAL A 168 -18.32 -25.12 6.21
CA VAL A 168 -17.50 -26.06 6.99
C VAL A 168 -16.01 -25.89 6.65
N TRP A 169 -15.69 -25.77 5.35
CA TRP A 169 -14.31 -25.55 4.91
C TRP A 169 -13.74 -24.23 5.44
N ARG A 170 -14.52 -23.14 5.38
CA ARG A 170 -14.10 -21.86 5.95
C ARG A 170 -13.81 -21.98 7.44
N ALA A 171 -14.68 -22.64 8.19
CA ALA A 171 -14.51 -22.83 9.63
C ALA A 171 -13.23 -23.61 9.96
N GLN A 172 -12.89 -24.67 9.21
CA GLN A 172 -11.66 -25.43 9.43
C GLN A 172 -10.40 -24.68 9.01
N LEU A 173 -10.44 -23.95 7.89
CA LEU A 173 -9.30 -23.17 7.38
C LEU A 173 -8.93 -21.98 8.27
N LEU A 174 -9.86 -21.50 9.10
CA LEU A 174 -9.62 -20.45 10.09
C LEU A 174 -9.14 -21.00 11.46
N THR A 175 -8.97 -22.32 11.60
CA THR A 175 -8.40 -22.91 12.82
C THR A 175 -6.87 -22.90 12.79
N ASN A 176 -6.23 -22.87 13.96
CA ASN A 176 -4.77 -23.06 14.09
C ASN A 176 -4.31 -24.52 13.90
N LYS A 177 -5.12 -25.38 13.25
CA LYS A 177 -4.78 -26.78 13.01
C LYS A 177 -3.86 -26.88 11.78
N ASN A 178 -2.95 -27.86 11.80
CA ASN A 178 -2.15 -28.16 10.62
C ASN A 178 -3.03 -28.78 9.51
N GLY A 179 -2.53 -28.76 8.27
CA GLY A 179 -3.30 -29.22 7.12
C GLY A 179 -3.73 -30.68 7.18
N VAL A 180 -2.95 -31.55 7.84
CA VAL A 180 -3.27 -32.98 7.98
C VAL A 180 -4.49 -33.17 8.88
N ASP A 181 -4.56 -32.43 9.98
CA ASP A 181 -5.69 -32.47 10.90
C ASP A 181 -6.96 -31.90 10.27
N VAL A 182 -6.84 -30.84 9.46
CA VAL A 182 -7.97 -30.26 8.71
C VAL A 182 -8.54 -31.26 7.70
N VAL A 183 -7.69 -31.93 6.91
CA VAL A 183 -8.14 -32.94 5.93
C VAL A 183 -8.83 -34.12 6.63
N ARG A 184 -8.28 -34.61 7.74
CA ARG A 184 -8.91 -35.68 8.52
C ARG A 184 -10.31 -35.29 8.97
N ILE A 185 -10.47 -34.12 9.60
CA ILE A 185 -11.77 -33.63 10.09
C ILE A 185 -12.78 -33.47 8.95
N LEU A 186 -12.35 -32.95 7.80
CA LEU A 186 -13.24 -32.80 6.64
C LEU A 186 -13.64 -34.15 6.05
N THR A 187 -12.74 -35.13 6.04
CA THR A 187 -13.02 -36.49 5.54
C THR A 187 -13.96 -37.23 6.47
N ASP A 188 -13.76 -37.12 7.78
CA ASP A 188 -14.62 -37.72 8.81
C ASP A 188 -16.03 -37.09 8.80
N SER A 189 -16.13 -35.79 8.52
CA SER A 189 -17.43 -35.11 8.40
C SER A 189 -18.26 -35.53 7.18
N LEU A 190 -17.60 -36.01 6.12
CA LEU A 190 -18.27 -36.54 4.93
C LEU A 190 -18.81 -37.95 5.17
N SER A 191 -18.06 -38.80 5.89
CA SER A 191 -18.47 -40.18 6.17
C SER A 191 -19.66 -40.28 7.14
N GLU A 192 -19.79 -39.36 8.11
CA GLU A 192 -20.96 -39.32 8.99
C GLU A 192 -22.26 -38.94 8.25
N SER A 193 -22.17 -38.08 7.22
CA SER A 193 -23.32 -37.63 6.44
C SER A 193 -23.89 -38.68 5.47
N GLU A 194 -23.10 -39.70 5.12
CA GLU A 194 -23.53 -40.83 4.29
C GLU A 194 -24.21 -41.96 5.11
N VAL A 195 -23.99 -42.00 6.43
CA VAL A 195 -24.59 -43.00 7.33
C VAL A 195 -26.01 -42.62 7.81
N GLN A 196 -26.41 -41.36 7.60
CA GLN A 196 -27.74 -40.84 7.98
C GLN A 196 -28.71 -40.63 6.79
N ARG A 197 -28.42 -41.23 5.62
CA ARG A 197 -29.35 -41.30 4.48
C ARG A 197 -29.85 -42.71 4.22
#